data_AF-A0A937KBL5-F1
#
_entry.id   AF-A0A937KBL5-F1
#
_cell.length_a   1.000
_cell.length_b   1.000
_cell.length_c   1.000
_cell.angle_alpha   90.00
_cell.angle_beta   90.00
_cell.angle_gamma   90.00
#
_symmetry.space_group_name_H-M   'P 1'
#
loop_
_entity.id
_entity.type
_entity.pdbx_description
1 polymer ?
#
loop_
_entity_poly.entity_id
_entity_poly.type
_entity_poly.pdbx_seq_one_letter_code
_entity_poly.pdbx_strand_id
1 'polypeptide(L)'
;MTKATVTCNLLIRGEPSVKANRLGVYQSGDEINITDVVLGLSKQDYYEGVPSWYLLANGTYVWSGGVSMDVEEKVFIKKLELDSEVAKDDNAIDLVKLLNFPSIPDGTGKGVRVAVLDSGIMDIAGIKVNRQYSKDFINKGKIHAHGTWVAGIIGANSKVITGLAKEAEILDLRVVNSYGSTKDRRLLDALDYLIKLNDVEGEKCHIVNMSLDILSGTVEYIKPKIKALQDKGTLVVAAGVNSYGDMTEISKSGKLICVGVYSKGNFESVKKNGFAPSISCSFQNNKIPSVNTQAGNSLGDSSGYTALISGYIARMLSSGVKPEKVQANLKKNLRSISSEKKSTPYKPYKS
;
A
#
# COMPACT_ATOMS: atom_id res chain seq x y z
N MET A 1 -17.26 18.31 8.45
CA MET A 1 -16.80 19.30 7.46
C MET A 1 -15.32 19.52 7.69
N THR A 2 -14.52 19.30 6.67
CA THR A 2 -13.05 19.42 6.73
C THR A 2 -12.65 20.67 5.97
N LYS A 3 -11.90 21.56 6.63
CA LYS A 3 -11.35 22.76 5.99
C LYS A 3 -10.18 22.38 5.09
N ALA A 4 -10.08 23.05 3.96
CA ALA A 4 -8.99 22.85 3.03
C ALA A 4 -8.67 24.13 2.26
N THR A 5 -7.43 24.29 1.85
CA THR A 5 -6.91 25.40 1.08
C THR A 5 -6.71 24.97 -0.37
N VAL A 6 -7.23 25.75 -1.30
CA VAL A 6 -7.08 25.52 -2.74
C VAL A 6 -5.62 25.80 -3.14
N THR A 7 -4.98 24.88 -3.88
CA THR A 7 -3.54 24.98 -4.21
C THR A 7 -3.29 25.52 -5.61
N CYS A 8 -4.28 25.48 -6.49
CA CYS A 8 -4.23 26.02 -7.85
C CYS A 8 -5.62 26.52 -8.26
N ASN A 9 -5.73 27.24 -9.38
CA ASN A 9 -7.03 27.70 -9.85
C ASN A 9 -7.96 26.51 -10.12
N LEU A 10 -9.00 26.37 -9.31
CA LEU A 10 -9.81 25.17 -9.19
C LEU A 10 -11.23 25.44 -9.68
N LEU A 11 -11.63 24.76 -10.75
CA LEU A 11 -12.95 24.94 -11.32
C LEU A 11 -14.03 24.32 -10.42
N ILE A 12 -15.04 25.13 -10.10
CA ILE A 12 -16.24 24.70 -9.38
C ILE A 12 -17.21 24.09 -10.39
N ARG A 13 -17.74 22.91 -10.08
CA ARG A 13 -18.61 22.12 -10.94
C ARG A 13 -19.93 21.78 -10.24
N GLY A 14 -20.98 21.63 -11.03
CA GLY A 14 -22.29 21.15 -10.55
C GLY A 14 -22.34 19.65 -10.28
N GLU A 15 -21.39 18.88 -10.84
CA GLU A 15 -21.30 17.42 -10.71
C GLU A 15 -19.81 17.02 -10.64
N PRO A 16 -19.47 15.82 -10.13
CA PRO A 16 -18.10 15.32 -10.03
C PRO A 16 -17.56 14.88 -11.41
N SER A 17 -17.50 15.81 -12.36
CA SER A 17 -17.06 15.57 -13.73
C SER A 17 -16.42 16.81 -14.36
N VAL A 18 -15.37 16.59 -15.16
CA VAL A 18 -14.71 17.64 -15.96
C VAL A 18 -15.61 18.23 -17.04
N LYS A 19 -16.63 17.47 -17.46
CA LYS A 19 -17.63 17.86 -18.46
C LYS A 19 -18.79 18.66 -17.87
N ALA A 20 -18.97 18.61 -16.56
CA ALA A 20 -20.05 19.32 -15.88
C ALA A 20 -19.93 20.84 -16.06
N ASN A 21 -21.05 21.55 -15.96
CA ASN A 21 -21.07 23.00 -16.09
C ASN A 21 -20.10 23.67 -15.10
N ARG A 22 -19.35 24.66 -15.60
CA ARG A 22 -18.45 25.49 -14.78
C ARG A 22 -19.29 26.53 -14.09
N LEU A 23 -19.33 26.45 -12.76
CA LEU A 23 -20.10 27.37 -11.92
C LEU A 23 -19.25 28.51 -11.37
N GLY A 24 -17.93 28.37 -11.42
CA GLY A 24 -16.99 29.37 -10.94
C GLY A 24 -15.57 28.80 -10.86
N VAL A 25 -14.69 29.54 -10.19
CA VAL A 25 -13.30 29.16 -9.94
C VAL A 25 -12.89 29.63 -8.56
N TYR A 26 -12.26 28.75 -7.79
CA TYR A 26 -11.48 29.14 -6.62
C TYR A 26 -10.05 29.45 -7.04
N GLN A 27 -9.46 30.50 -6.49
CA GLN A 27 -8.05 30.83 -6.68
C GLN A 27 -7.17 30.05 -5.71
N SER A 28 -5.89 29.91 -6.05
CA SER A 28 -4.89 29.40 -5.10
C SER A 28 -4.90 30.25 -3.83
N GLY A 29 -4.98 29.61 -2.67
CA GLY A 29 -5.09 30.24 -1.36
C GLY A 29 -6.52 30.31 -0.80
N ASP A 30 -7.56 30.09 -1.62
CA ASP A 30 -8.95 30.12 -1.14
C ASP A 30 -9.23 28.97 -0.16
N GLU A 31 -10.00 29.25 0.90
CA GLU A 31 -10.46 28.22 1.84
C GLU A 31 -11.81 27.63 1.41
N ILE A 32 -11.92 26.31 1.43
CA ILE A 32 -13.13 25.56 1.10
C ILE A 32 -13.49 24.57 2.21
N ASN A 33 -14.79 24.31 2.37
CA ASN A 33 -15.31 23.35 3.34
C ASN A 33 -15.80 22.09 2.62
N ILE A 34 -15.09 20.99 2.83
CA ILE A 34 -15.38 19.70 2.24
C ILE A 34 -16.34 18.93 3.14
N THR A 35 -17.44 18.46 2.58
CA THR A 35 -18.44 17.63 3.26
C THR A 35 -18.25 16.16 2.97
N ASP A 36 -17.88 15.79 1.75
CA ASP A 36 -17.70 14.40 1.33
C ASP A 36 -16.70 14.24 0.17
N VAL A 37 -16.30 13.00 -0.12
CA VAL A 37 -15.48 12.63 -1.27
C VAL A 37 -16.31 11.78 -2.22
N VAL A 38 -16.43 12.22 -3.47
CA VAL A 38 -17.24 11.56 -4.50
C VAL A 38 -16.35 11.17 -5.68
N LEU A 39 -16.59 9.98 -6.24
CA LEU A 39 -15.85 9.50 -7.41
C LEU A 39 -16.60 9.85 -8.70
N GLY A 40 -15.86 10.25 -9.72
CA GLY A 40 -16.36 10.35 -11.09
C GLY A 40 -16.82 8.97 -11.58
N LEU A 41 -18.01 8.91 -12.15
CA LEU A 41 -18.68 7.66 -12.51
C LEU A 41 -18.03 6.97 -13.72
N SER A 42 -17.25 7.70 -14.51
CA SER A 42 -16.51 7.18 -15.67
C SER A 42 -15.13 7.81 -15.81
N LYS A 43 -14.22 7.18 -16.55
CA LYS A 43 -12.87 7.74 -16.85
C LYS A 43 -12.90 9.13 -17.49
N GLN A 44 -14.01 9.47 -18.15
CA GLN A 44 -14.19 10.78 -18.80
C GLN A 44 -14.52 11.88 -17.80
N ASP A 45 -14.79 11.52 -16.54
CA ASP A 45 -15.08 12.45 -15.44
C ASP A 45 -13.83 12.77 -14.62
N TYR A 46 -12.68 12.19 -14.98
CA TYR A 46 -11.43 12.35 -14.24
C TYR A 46 -10.74 13.62 -14.71
N TYR A 47 -10.19 14.38 -13.77
CA TYR A 47 -9.32 15.51 -14.08
C TYR A 47 -7.88 15.11 -13.77
N GLU A 48 -6.98 15.29 -14.74
CA GLU A 48 -5.57 14.85 -14.66
C GLU A 48 -5.41 13.37 -14.24
N GLY A 49 -6.36 12.52 -14.61
CA GLY A 49 -6.34 11.09 -14.29
C GLY A 49 -6.74 10.74 -12.84
N VAL A 50 -7.07 11.73 -12.01
CA VAL A 50 -7.56 11.52 -10.65
C VAL A 50 -9.10 11.46 -10.66
N PRO A 51 -9.71 10.37 -10.13
CA PRO A 51 -11.15 10.16 -10.23
C PRO A 51 -11.96 10.88 -9.13
N SER A 52 -11.29 11.39 -8.10
CA SER A 52 -11.93 11.93 -6.91
C SER A 52 -12.24 13.41 -7.00
N TRP A 53 -13.41 13.76 -6.47
CA TRP A 53 -13.96 15.10 -6.36
C TRP A 53 -14.38 15.33 -4.91
N TYR A 54 -14.24 16.56 -4.43
CA TYR A 54 -14.75 16.95 -3.12
C TYR A 54 -16.13 17.58 -3.27
N LEU A 55 -17.11 17.05 -2.53
CA LEU A 55 -18.40 17.70 -2.32
C LEU A 55 -18.20 18.82 -1.30
N LEU A 56 -18.72 20.00 -1.62
CA LEU A 56 -18.69 21.16 -0.75
C LEU A 56 -20.03 21.35 -0.04
N ALA A 57 -20.02 22.11 1.06
CA ALA A 57 -21.24 22.37 1.85
C ALA A 57 -22.38 23.02 1.05
N ASN A 58 -22.06 23.73 -0.03
CA ASN A 58 -23.02 24.34 -0.94
C ASN A 58 -23.53 23.38 -2.05
N GLY A 59 -23.19 22.09 -1.98
CA GLY A 59 -23.62 21.08 -2.95
C GLY A 59 -22.83 21.08 -4.27
N THR A 60 -21.78 21.89 -4.38
CA THR A 60 -20.91 21.92 -5.57
C THR A 60 -19.70 21.01 -5.41
N TYR A 61 -19.00 20.77 -6.52
CA TYR A 61 -17.88 19.86 -6.60
C TYR A 61 -16.62 20.57 -7.05
N VAL A 62 -15.49 20.17 -6.50
CA VAL A 62 -14.17 20.57 -6.98
C VAL A 62 -13.27 19.36 -7.11
N TRP A 63 -12.33 19.41 -8.05
CA TRP A 63 -11.40 18.31 -8.25
C TRP A 63 -10.45 18.18 -7.05
N SER A 64 -10.24 16.94 -6.57
CA SER A 64 -9.52 16.75 -5.31
C SER A 64 -8.02 17.05 -5.38
N GLY A 65 -7.40 16.95 -6.56
CA GLY A 65 -5.94 17.09 -6.69
C GLY A 65 -5.42 18.54 -6.61
N GLY A 66 -6.30 19.54 -6.61
CA GLY A 66 -5.95 20.96 -6.51
C GLY A 66 -6.33 21.58 -5.17
N VAL A 67 -6.46 20.75 -4.13
CA VAL A 67 -6.80 21.17 -2.77
C VAL A 67 -5.81 20.55 -1.78
N SER A 68 -5.38 21.33 -0.81
CA SER A 68 -4.57 20.92 0.33
C SER A 68 -5.39 21.01 1.59
N MET A 69 -5.59 19.90 2.30
CA MET A 69 -6.27 19.95 3.59
C MET A 69 -5.28 20.39 4.68
N ASP A 70 -5.61 21.48 5.37
CA ASP A 70 -5.05 21.74 6.68
C ASP A 70 -5.72 20.78 7.64
N VAL A 71 -5.07 19.63 7.83
CA VAL A 71 -5.38 18.78 8.98
C VAL A 71 -4.91 19.57 10.19
N GLU A 72 -5.79 20.38 10.77
CA GLU A 72 -5.58 20.96 12.09
C GLU A 72 -5.23 19.80 13.02
N GLU A 73 -3.95 19.73 13.42
CA GLU A 73 -3.43 18.82 14.42
C GLU A 73 -4.04 19.17 15.79
N LYS A 74 -5.34 18.90 15.96
CA LYS A 74 -5.83 18.53 17.28
C LYS A 74 -5.27 17.14 17.52
N VAL A 75 -4.12 17.12 18.19
CA VAL A 75 -3.54 15.97 18.88
C VAL A 75 -4.61 15.43 19.84
N PHE A 76 -5.55 14.66 19.29
CA PHE A 76 -6.40 13.77 20.05
C PHE A 76 -5.50 12.57 20.35
N ILE A 77 -4.63 12.71 21.36
CA ILE A 77 -4.34 11.56 22.21
C ILE A 77 -5.66 11.25 22.93
N LYS A 78 -6.63 10.71 22.19
CA LYS A 78 -7.46 9.68 22.79
C LYS A 78 -6.45 8.57 23.00
N LYS A 79 -5.92 8.54 24.23
CA LYS A 79 -5.34 7.37 24.84
C LYS A 79 -6.07 6.19 24.24
N LEU A 80 -5.35 5.28 23.59
CA LEU A 80 -5.87 4.03 23.11
C LEU A 80 -6.63 3.38 24.27
N GLU A 81 -7.93 3.63 24.35
CA GLU A 81 -8.91 2.65 24.76
C GLU A 81 -9.03 1.73 23.53
N LEU A 82 -7.92 1.04 23.24
CA LEU A 82 -7.97 -0.36 22.88
C LEU A 82 -8.89 -0.93 23.96
N ASP A 83 -10.08 -1.42 23.61
CA ASP A 83 -11.00 -2.00 24.58
C ASP A 83 -10.18 -2.77 25.60
N SER A 84 -10.35 -2.43 26.88
CA SER A 84 -9.47 -2.79 27.99
C SER A 84 -9.28 -4.31 28.22
N GLU A 85 -9.80 -5.13 27.31
CA GLU A 85 -9.57 -6.55 27.18
C GLU A 85 -8.40 -6.90 26.23
N VAL A 86 -8.09 -6.09 25.20
CA VAL A 86 -7.02 -6.40 24.22
C VAL A 86 -5.63 -5.94 24.70
N ALA A 87 -5.56 -4.89 25.52
CA ALA A 87 -4.31 -4.28 25.98
C ALA A 87 -3.74 -4.90 27.28
N LYS A 88 -4.34 -5.98 27.79
CA LYS A 88 -3.89 -6.64 29.03
C LYS A 88 -2.92 -7.80 28.81
N ASP A 89 -2.70 -8.21 27.57
CA ASP A 89 -1.66 -9.17 27.22
C ASP A 89 -0.51 -8.45 26.51
N ASP A 90 0.72 -8.95 26.67
CA ASP A 90 1.93 -8.62 25.89
C ASP A 90 1.81 -8.94 24.36
N ASN A 91 0.60 -8.89 23.81
CA ASN A 91 0.24 -9.29 22.45
C ASN A 91 0.35 -8.13 21.46
N ALA A 92 1.52 -7.98 20.84
CA ALA A 92 1.61 -7.29 19.55
C ALA A 92 0.56 -7.85 18.56
N ILE A 93 0.03 -7.02 17.65
CA ILE A 93 -0.91 -7.47 16.60
C ILE A 93 -0.26 -8.59 15.79
N ASP A 94 -0.71 -9.82 16.02
CA ASP A 94 -0.26 -11.00 15.30
C ASP A 94 -0.97 -11.06 13.93
N LEU A 95 -0.37 -10.40 12.94
CA LEU A 95 -0.88 -10.34 11.56
C LEU A 95 -1.05 -11.73 10.93
N VAL A 96 -0.38 -12.75 11.46
CA VAL A 96 -0.41 -14.12 10.95
C VAL A 96 -1.69 -14.81 11.42
N LYS A 97 -2.05 -14.60 12.70
CA LYS A 97 -3.35 -15.01 13.25
C LYS A 97 -4.51 -14.27 12.58
N LEU A 98 -4.36 -12.97 12.30
CA LEU A 98 -5.40 -12.16 11.65
C LEU A 98 -5.77 -12.67 10.25
N LEU A 99 -4.81 -13.30 9.55
CA LEU A 99 -4.95 -13.67 8.14
C LEU A 99 -5.12 -15.17 7.90
N ASN A 100 -5.21 -15.98 8.96
CA ASN A 100 -5.27 -17.44 8.88
C ASN A 100 -4.13 -17.99 8.00
N PHE A 101 -2.92 -17.44 8.18
CA PHE A 101 -1.77 -17.79 7.36
C PHE A 101 -1.35 -19.24 7.65
N PRO A 102 -1.18 -20.11 6.63
CA PRO A 102 -1.00 -21.54 6.85
C PRO A 102 0.33 -21.88 7.55
N SER A 103 1.38 -21.08 7.33
CA SER A 103 2.65 -21.13 8.07
C SER A 103 3.51 -19.91 7.74
N ILE A 104 4.32 -19.45 8.69
CA ILE A 104 5.34 -18.42 8.47
C ILE A 104 6.69 -19.11 8.25
N PRO A 105 7.48 -18.73 7.24
CA PRO A 105 8.87 -19.17 7.09
C PRO A 105 9.69 -18.81 8.33
N ASP A 106 10.65 -19.63 8.72
CA ASP A 106 11.41 -19.46 9.98
C ASP A 106 12.33 -18.23 10.00
N GLY A 107 12.78 -17.76 8.83
CA GLY A 107 13.76 -16.67 8.72
C GLY A 107 13.25 -15.33 9.26
N THR A 108 14.13 -14.47 9.75
CA THR A 108 13.77 -13.19 10.40
C THR A 108 13.77 -11.98 9.46
N GLY A 109 14.20 -12.16 8.22
CA GLY A 109 14.50 -11.09 7.26
C GLY A 109 15.95 -10.61 7.31
N LYS A 110 16.79 -11.16 8.20
CA LYS A 110 18.20 -10.79 8.32
C LYS A 110 18.93 -10.91 6.98
N GLY A 111 19.69 -9.87 6.63
CA GLY A 111 20.44 -9.79 5.36
C GLY A 111 19.59 -9.49 4.13
N VAL A 112 18.27 -9.35 4.28
CA VAL A 112 17.36 -9.00 3.19
C VAL A 112 17.09 -7.49 3.21
N ARG A 113 17.11 -6.91 2.02
CA ARG A 113 16.83 -5.50 1.76
C ARG A 113 15.52 -5.35 0.99
N VAL A 114 14.59 -4.58 1.54
CA VAL A 114 13.25 -4.32 0.98
C VAL A 114 13.11 -2.84 0.67
N ALA A 115 13.06 -2.49 -0.62
CA ALA A 115 12.74 -1.13 -1.04
C ALA A 115 11.24 -0.89 -1.00
N VAL A 116 10.82 0.16 -0.32
CA VAL A 116 9.44 0.62 -0.24
C VAL A 116 9.30 1.85 -1.12
N LEU A 117 8.69 1.67 -2.30
CA LEU A 117 8.41 2.77 -3.24
C LEU A 117 7.05 3.34 -2.88
N ASP A 118 7.06 4.34 -2.01
CA ASP A 118 5.84 4.88 -1.41
C ASP A 118 6.02 6.37 -1.08
N SER A 119 5.41 6.82 0.00
CA SER A 119 5.22 8.22 0.34
C SER A 119 6.22 8.78 1.36
N GLY A 120 7.25 8.00 1.65
CA GLY A 120 8.25 8.27 2.68
C GLY A 120 7.97 7.51 3.97
N ILE A 121 9.01 7.32 4.78
CA ILE A 121 8.93 6.69 6.10
C ILE A 121 9.31 7.73 7.15
N MET A 122 8.34 8.05 8.02
CA MET A 122 8.56 8.89 9.19
C MET A 122 9.55 8.22 10.13
N ASP A 123 10.33 9.02 10.84
CA ASP A 123 11.32 8.52 11.80
C ASP A 123 10.61 8.06 13.07
N ILE A 124 10.12 6.82 13.05
CA ILE A 124 9.44 6.16 14.16
C ILE A 124 10.27 4.99 14.67
N ALA A 125 10.25 4.77 15.99
CA ALA A 125 11.02 3.71 16.62
C ALA A 125 10.62 2.32 16.09
N GLY A 126 11.63 1.48 15.84
CA GLY A 126 11.44 0.05 15.53
C GLY A 126 11.49 -0.32 14.05
N ILE A 127 11.58 0.62 13.10
CA ILE A 127 11.80 0.28 11.68
C ILE A 127 13.29 0.47 11.35
N LYS A 128 13.95 -0.59 10.86
CA LYS A 128 15.36 -0.53 10.44
C LYS A 128 15.49 0.09 9.04
N VAL A 129 15.36 1.41 8.95
CA VAL A 129 15.54 2.15 7.69
C VAL A 129 17.04 2.28 7.37
N ASN A 130 17.47 1.74 6.23
CA ASN A 130 18.83 1.92 5.71
C ASN A 130 18.92 3.25 4.97
N ARG A 131 19.31 4.31 5.69
CA ARG A 131 19.39 5.68 5.16
C ARG A 131 20.42 5.86 4.04
N GLN A 132 21.46 5.01 3.96
CA GLN A 132 22.47 5.09 2.90
C GLN A 132 21.87 4.82 1.51
N TYR A 133 20.92 3.88 1.43
CA TYR A 133 20.29 3.47 0.17
C TYR A 133 18.85 4.01 -0.01
N SER A 134 18.36 4.80 0.96
CA SER A 134 17.10 5.52 0.85
C SER A 134 17.25 6.77 -0.02
N LYS A 135 16.19 7.17 -0.73
CA LYS A 135 16.21 8.35 -1.60
C LYS A 135 14.84 9.00 -1.73
N ASP A 136 14.80 10.33 -1.67
CA ASP A 136 13.61 11.13 -1.93
C ASP A 136 13.62 11.65 -3.39
N PHE A 137 12.56 11.35 -4.15
CA PHE A 137 12.39 11.77 -5.55
C PHE A 137 11.36 12.92 -5.70
N ILE A 138 10.90 13.48 -4.59
CA ILE A 138 9.89 14.54 -4.50
C ILE A 138 10.51 15.86 -4.05
N ASN A 139 11.51 15.78 -3.16
CA ASN A 139 12.33 16.87 -2.63
C ASN A 139 11.59 17.94 -1.79
N LYS A 140 10.26 17.89 -1.65
CA LYS A 140 9.43 18.87 -0.90
C LYS A 140 8.16 18.26 -0.33
N GLY A 141 7.63 18.86 0.73
CA GLY A 141 6.34 18.51 1.35
C GLY A 141 6.44 17.46 2.46
N LYS A 142 5.40 17.37 3.30
CA LYS A 142 5.33 16.44 4.43
C LYS A 142 5.33 14.97 3.97
N ILE A 143 5.86 14.08 4.80
CA ILE A 143 5.78 12.63 4.58
C ILE A 143 4.34 12.20 4.85
N HIS A 144 3.76 11.38 3.96
CA HIS A 144 2.42 10.83 4.17
C HIS A 144 2.49 9.55 5.02
N ALA A 145 1.43 9.28 5.78
CA ALA A 145 1.37 8.15 6.72
C ALA A 145 1.51 6.77 6.07
N HIS A 146 1.11 6.63 4.80
CA HIS A 146 0.99 5.35 4.10
C HIS A 146 2.30 4.57 4.02
N GLY A 147 3.42 5.22 3.66
CA GLY A 147 4.71 4.55 3.53
C GLY A 147 5.24 4.03 4.87
N THR A 148 4.97 4.77 5.94
CA THR A 148 5.32 4.36 7.32
C THR A 148 4.51 3.14 7.75
N TRP A 149 3.22 3.09 7.42
CA TRP A 149 2.36 1.93 7.69
C TRP A 149 2.81 0.68 6.92
N VAL A 150 3.10 0.82 5.62
CA VAL A 150 3.63 -0.24 4.76
C VAL A 150 4.95 -0.79 5.32
N ALA A 151 5.90 0.08 5.65
CA ALA A 151 7.18 -0.32 6.23
C ALA A 151 7.01 -1.00 7.60
N GLY A 152 6.05 -0.54 8.41
CA GLY A 152 5.73 -1.13 9.70
C GLY A 152 5.27 -2.59 9.59
N ILE A 153 4.36 -2.88 8.66
CA ILE A 153 3.89 -4.25 8.37
C ILE A 153 5.07 -5.14 7.93
N ILE A 154 5.97 -4.61 7.09
CA ILE A 154 7.10 -5.38 6.59
C ILE A 154 8.05 -5.75 7.72
N GLY A 155 8.50 -4.80 8.53
CA GLY A 155 9.70 -5.02 9.36
C GLY A 155 9.79 -4.24 10.66
N ALA A 156 8.71 -3.66 11.20
CA ALA A 156 8.79 -3.03 12.52
C ALA A 156 9.15 -4.05 13.62
N ASN A 157 9.90 -3.60 14.61
CA ASN A 157 10.24 -4.36 15.82
C ASN A 157 10.19 -3.44 17.03
N SER A 158 8.98 -3.15 17.50
CA SER A 158 8.72 -2.30 18.65
C SER A 158 7.67 -2.92 19.57
N LYS A 159 7.53 -2.35 20.77
CA LYS A 159 6.48 -2.74 21.74
C LYS A 159 5.06 -2.44 21.23
N VAL A 160 4.92 -1.59 20.23
CA VAL A 160 3.61 -1.14 19.69
C VAL A 160 3.29 -1.86 18.37
N ILE A 161 4.31 -2.09 17.53
CA ILE A 161 4.16 -2.69 16.20
C ILE A 161 5.27 -3.71 15.97
N THR A 162 4.88 -4.90 15.58
CA THR A 162 5.78 -5.97 15.13
C THR A 162 5.39 -6.38 13.70
N GLY A 163 6.26 -6.05 12.75
CA GLY A 163 6.18 -6.51 11.37
C GLY A 163 6.68 -7.95 11.22
N LEU A 164 6.53 -8.48 10.00
CA LEU A 164 6.77 -9.89 9.74
C LEU A 164 8.28 -10.22 9.69
N ALA A 165 9.09 -9.36 9.07
CA ALA A 165 10.53 -9.51 8.85
C ALA A 165 11.34 -8.49 9.67
N LYS A 166 11.35 -8.67 10.99
CA LYS A 166 11.90 -7.74 11.99
C LYS A 166 13.38 -7.36 11.81
N GLU A 167 14.15 -8.20 11.12
CA GLU A 167 15.58 -7.96 10.87
C GLU A 167 15.89 -7.54 9.43
N ALA A 168 14.86 -7.36 8.59
CA ALA A 168 15.04 -6.82 7.25
C ALA A 168 15.46 -5.35 7.29
N GLU A 169 16.28 -4.95 6.33
CA GLU A 169 16.62 -3.55 6.08
C GLU A 169 15.62 -2.94 5.11
N ILE A 170 15.03 -1.81 5.50
CA ILE A 170 14.06 -1.08 4.67
C ILE A 170 14.75 0.06 3.94
N LEU A 171 14.60 0.14 2.62
CA LEU A 171 15.04 1.28 1.81
C LEU A 171 13.82 2.16 1.55
N ASP A 172 13.85 3.40 2.04
CA ASP A 172 12.79 4.39 1.86
C ASP A 172 12.97 5.11 0.53
N LEU A 173 12.22 4.71 -0.50
CA LEU A 173 12.24 5.38 -1.80
C LEU A 173 10.95 6.18 -1.98
N ARG A 174 11.01 7.46 -1.60
CA ARG A 174 9.84 8.34 -1.63
C ARG A 174 9.55 8.80 -3.06
N VAL A 175 8.45 8.29 -3.62
CA VAL A 175 7.96 8.60 -4.98
C VAL A 175 6.54 9.16 -4.97
N VAL A 176 5.78 8.97 -3.89
CA VAL A 176 4.42 9.48 -3.67
C VAL A 176 4.44 10.70 -2.75
N ASN A 177 3.76 11.78 -3.13
CA ASN A 177 3.75 13.02 -2.34
C ASN A 177 2.79 12.94 -1.13
N SER A 178 2.71 14.03 -0.37
CA SER A 178 1.79 14.17 0.78
C SER A 178 0.32 13.97 0.45
N TYR A 179 -0.05 14.02 -0.83
CA TYR A 179 -1.42 13.90 -1.33
C TYR A 179 -1.72 12.51 -1.91
N GLY A 180 -0.81 11.54 -1.76
CA GLY A 180 -1.00 10.20 -2.32
C GLY A 180 -0.79 10.11 -3.84
N SER A 181 -0.21 11.14 -4.46
CA SER A 181 0.02 11.21 -5.92
C SER A 181 1.49 11.03 -6.29
N THR A 182 1.74 10.36 -7.40
CA THR A 182 3.07 10.16 -7.99
C THR A 182 3.13 10.68 -9.43
N LYS A 183 4.34 10.91 -9.93
CA LYS A 183 4.60 11.21 -11.35
C LYS A 183 5.41 10.07 -11.94
N ASP A 184 5.10 9.67 -13.17
CA ASP A 184 5.77 8.59 -13.90
C ASP A 184 7.30 8.67 -13.81
N ARG A 185 7.85 9.87 -14.04
CA ARG A 185 9.29 10.11 -13.96
C ARG A 185 9.91 9.77 -12.60
N ARG A 186 9.23 10.07 -11.49
CA ARG A 186 9.74 9.75 -10.14
C ARG A 186 9.86 8.26 -9.93
N LEU A 187 8.84 7.53 -10.40
CA LEU A 187 8.81 6.08 -10.30
C LEU A 187 9.89 5.44 -11.19
N LEU A 188 10.04 5.92 -12.42
CA LEU A 188 11.09 5.46 -13.33
C LEU A 188 12.51 5.73 -12.77
N ASP A 189 12.74 6.94 -12.25
CA ASP A 189 14.03 7.32 -11.64
C ASP A 189 14.35 6.46 -10.40
N ALA A 190 13.34 6.10 -9.60
CA ALA A 190 13.50 5.21 -8.46
C ALA A 190 13.82 3.76 -8.87
N LEU A 191 13.18 3.25 -9.91
CA LEU A 191 13.49 1.93 -10.45
C LEU A 191 14.90 1.91 -11.07
N ASP A 192 15.29 2.96 -11.80
CA ASP A 192 16.64 3.11 -12.34
C ASP A 192 17.72 3.19 -11.26
N TYR A 193 17.42 3.88 -10.16
CA TYR A 193 18.28 3.90 -8.99
C TYR A 193 18.49 2.50 -8.41
N LEU A 194 17.42 1.71 -8.23
CA LEU A 194 17.53 0.34 -7.72
C LEU A 194 18.26 -0.61 -8.67
N ILE A 195 18.09 -0.46 -9.99
CA ILE A 195 18.83 -1.24 -10.99
C ILE A 195 20.33 -1.00 -10.83
N LYS A 196 20.74 0.27 -10.71
CA LYS A 196 22.14 0.66 -10.49
C LYS A 196 22.68 0.21 -9.14
N LEU A 197 21.86 0.30 -8.08
CA LEU A 197 22.22 -0.20 -6.76
C LEU A 197 22.54 -1.70 -6.80
N ASN A 198 21.79 -2.46 -7.60
CA ASN A 198 22.02 -3.89 -7.78
C ASN A 198 23.25 -4.24 -8.64
N ASP A 199 23.89 -3.26 -9.29
CA ASP A 199 25.18 -3.44 -9.96
C ASP A 199 26.36 -3.39 -8.99
N VAL A 200 26.15 -2.86 -7.78
CA VAL A 200 27.20 -2.76 -6.76
C VAL A 200 27.17 -4.01 -5.88
N GLU A 201 28.30 -4.71 -5.83
CA GLU A 201 28.45 -5.92 -5.03
C GLU A 201 28.20 -5.62 -3.54
N GLY A 202 27.38 -6.45 -2.89
CA GLY A 202 27.01 -6.27 -1.48
C GLY A 202 25.91 -5.23 -1.21
N GLU A 203 25.49 -4.41 -2.18
CA GLU A 203 24.46 -3.37 -2.01
C GLU A 203 23.06 -3.76 -2.51
N LYS A 204 22.94 -4.96 -3.07
CA LYS A 204 21.72 -5.49 -3.68
C LYS A 204 20.44 -5.26 -2.86
N CYS A 205 19.42 -4.74 -3.55
CA CYS A 205 18.02 -4.75 -3.14
C CYS A 205 17.36 -6.08 -3.55
N HIS A 206 16.77 -6.78 -2.59
CA HIS A 206 16.21 -8.12 -2.81
C HIS A 206 14.73 -8.08 -3.19
N ILE A 207 13.99 -7.14 -2.60
CA ILE A 207 12.54 -7.03 -2.75
C ILE A 207 12.18 -5.57 -3.00
N VAL A 208 11.32 -5.32 -3.98
CA VAL A 208 10.71 -4.01 -4.24
C VAL A 208 9.22 -4.12 -3.95
N ASN A 209 8.75 -3.36 -2.97
CA ASN A 209 7.35 -3.25 -2.61
C ASN A 209 6.72 -2.05 -3.32
N MET A 210 5.76 -2.31 -4.19
CA MET A 210 4.96 -1.30 -4.91
C MET A 210 3.50 -1.36 -4.46
N SER A 211 3.23 -0.75 -3.31
CA SER A 211 1.88 -0.58 -2.75
C SER A 211 1.17 0.64 -3.36
N LEU A 212 1.19 0.73 -4.69
CA LEU A 212 0.63 1.82 -5.47
C LEU A 212 0.08 1.30 -6.80
N ASP A 213 -0.71 2.11 -7.49
CA ASP A 213 -1.06 1.87 -8.88
C ASP A 213 -0.50 2.98 -9.80
N ILE A 214 -0.51 2.73 -11.09
CA ILE A 214 0.03 3.60 -12.14
C ILE A 214 -1.04 3.92 -13.18
N LEU A 215 -0.76 4.85 -14.07
CA LEU A 215 -1.60 5.07 -15.24
C LEU A 215 -1.31 4.01 -16.31
N SER A 216 -2.31 3.68 -17.11
CA SER A 216 -2.17 2.67 -18.18
C SER A 216 -1.08 3.04 -19.19
N GLY A 217 -0.89 4.33 -19.45
CA GLY A 217 0.16 4.84 -20.35
C GLY A 217 1.59 4.65 -19.81
N THR A 218 1.74 4.38 -18.52
CA THR A 218 3.04 4.23 -17.85
C THR A 218 3.57 2.79 -17.92
N VAL A 219 2.69 1.80 -18.17
CA VAL A 219 3.00 0.36 -18.14
C VAL A 219 4.19 0.01 -19.04
N GLU A 220 4.21 0.49 -20.28
CA GLU A 220 5.26 0.15 -21.25
C GLU A 220 6.63 0.74 -20.89
N TYR A 221 6.67 1.80 -20.07
CA TYR A 221 7.93 2.38 -19.57
C TYR A 221 8.45 1.66 -18.32
N ILE A 222 7.56 1.18 -17.46
CA ILE A 222 7.92 0.47 -16.22
C ILE A 222 8.33 -0.97 -16.49
N LYS A 223 7.64 -1.65 -17.41
CA LYS A 223 7.89 -3.06 -17.76
C LYS A 223 9.36 -3.40 -18.04
N PRO A 224 10.14 -2.65 -18.85
CA PRO A 224 11.56 -2.94 -19.03
C PRO A 224 12.39 -2.75 -17.76
N LYS A 225 12.03 -1.80 -16.89
CA LYS A 225 12.73 -1.57 -15.61
C LYS A 225 12.47 -2.71 -14.62
N ILE A 226 11.23 -3.17 -14.53
CA ILE A 226 10.87 -4.36 -13.75
C ILE A 226 11.64 -5.58 -14.25
N LYS A 227 11.70 -5.79 -15.56
CA LYS A 227 12.48 -6.90 -16.14
C LYS A 227 13.97 -6.79 -15.76
N ALA A 228 14.57 -5.61 -15.86
CA ALA A 228 15.98 -5.41 -15.49
C ALA A 228 16.26 -5.71 -14.01
N LEU A 229 15.35 -5.32 -13.10
CA LEU A 229 15.44 -5.70 -11.68
C LEU A 229 15.37 -7.22 -11.50
N GLN A 230 14.45 -7.88 -12.20
CA GLN A 230 14.26 -9.32 -12.12
C GLN A 230 15.42 -10.13 -12.69
N ASP A 231 16.00 -9.67 -13.80
CA ASP A 231 17.20 -10.28 -14.38
C ASP A 231 18.39 -10.20 -13.41
N LYS A 232 18.40 -9.22 -12.51
CA LYS A 232 19.35 -9.11 -11.39
C LYS A 232 18.92 -9.88 -10.14
N GLY A 233 17.82 -10.63 -10.20
CA GLY A 233 17.31 -11.46 -9.10
C GLY A 233 16.56 -10.71 -8.01
N THR A 234 16.08 -9.49 -8.29
CA THR A 234 15.19 -8.74 -7.40
C THR A 234 13.75 -9.16 -7.64
N LEU A 235 13.02 -9.43 -6.56
CA LEU A 235 11.59 -9.73 -6.60
C LEU A 235 10.79 -8.44 -6.49
N VAL A 236 9.78 -8.26 -7.34
CA VAL A 236 8.90 -7.10 -7.29
C VAL A 236 7.50 -7.54 -6.89
N VAL A 237 7.02 -6.99 -5.79
CA VAL A 237 5.71 -7.28 -5.18
C VAL A 237 4.81 -6.06 -5.39
N ALA A 238 3.62 -6.27 -5.94
CA ALA A 238 2.71 -5.18 -6.28
C ALA A 238 1.27 -5.51 -5.90
N ALA A 239 0.51 -4.45 -5.58
CA ALA A 239 -0.94 -4.53 -5.45
C ALA A 239 -1.53 -4.92 -6.81
N GLY A 240 -2.03 -6.16 -6.93
CA GLY A 240 -2.48 -6.73 -8.19
C GLY A 240 -3.94 -6.44 -8.50
N VAL A 241 -4.75 -6.24 -7.46
CA VAL A 241 -6.20 -6.06 -7.55
C VAL A 241 -6.61 -4.91 -6.64
N ASN A 242 -7.50 -4.06 -7.12
CA ASN A 242 -8.07 -2.97 -6.34
C ASN A 242 -9.26 -3.44 -5.49
N SER A 243 -9.82 -2.55 -4.67
CA SER A 243 -10.94 -2.87 -3.76
C SER A 243 -12.22 -3.34 -4.47
N TYR A 244 -12.37 -3.09 -5.77
CA TYR A 244 -13.53 -3.49 -6.57
C TYR A 244 -13.38 -4.90 -7.18
N GLY A 245 -12.16 -5.47 -7.12
CA GLY A 245 -11.85 -6.75 -7.74
C GLY A 245 -11.24 -6.62 -9.14
N ASP A 246 -10.97 -5.41 -9.61
CA ASP A 246 -10.34 -5.18 -10.92
C ASP A 246 -8.81 -5.25 -10.83
N MET A 247 -8.19 -5.71 -11.92
CA MET A 247 -6.74 -5.71 -12.07
C MET A 247 -6.21 -4.27 -12.11
N THR A 248 -5.18 -4.00 -11.31
CA THR A 248 -4.46 -2.73 -11.33
C THR A 248 -3.64 -2.58 -12.61
N GLU A 249 -3.31 -1.36 -13.02
CA GLU A 249 -2.45 -1.15 -14.18
C GLU A 249 -1.02 -1.62 -13.90
N ILE A 250 -0.52 -1.45 -12.66
CA ILE A 250 0.81 -1.93 -12.28
C ILE A 250 0.95 -3.44 -12.50
N SER A 251 -0.11 -4.22 -12.27
CA SER A 251 -0.12 -5.69 -12.45
C SER A 251 0.21 -6.13 -13.88
N LYS A 252 0.07 -5.24 -14.87
CA LYS A 252 0.36 -5.49 -16.29
C LYS A 252 1.83 -5.23 -16.65
N SER A 253 2.63 -4.71 -15.72
CA SER A 253 4.01 -4.27 -15.95
C SER A 253 5.05 -5.41 -15.92
N GLY A 254 4.65 -6.64 -16.25
CA GLY A 254 5.55 -7.80 -16.39
C GLY A 254 5.28 -8.93 -15.41
N LYS A 255 6.32 -9.72 -15.10
CA LYS A 255 6.21 -10.92 -14.25
C LYS A 255 6.29 -10.57 -12.76
N LEU A 256 5.35 -9.76 -12.27
CA LEU A 256 5.32 -9.33 -10.87
C LEU A 256 4.81 -10.44 -9.93
N ILE A 257 5.12 -10.32 -8.65
CA ILE A 257 4.38 -10.99 -7.58
C ILE A 257 3.15 -10.14 -7.28
N CYS A 258 2.07 -10.36 -8.03
CA CYS A 258 0.81 -9.66 -7.84
C CYS A 258 0.03 -10.22 -6.64
N VAL A 259 -0.34 -9.34 -5.72
CA VAL A 259 -1.15 -9.65 -4.54
C VAL A 259 -2.61 -9.26 -4.82
N GLY A 260 -3.51 -10.24 -4.81
CA GLY A 260 -4.94 -10.01 -4.99
C GLY A 260 -5.65 -9.86 -3.64
N VAL A 261 -6.43 -8.80 -3.46
CA VAL A 261 -7.24 -8.59 -2.27
C VAL A 261 -8.68 -8.38 -2.69
N TYR A 262 -9.59 -9.16 -2.10
CA TYR A 262 -10.99 -9.20 -2.54
C TYR A 262 -11.95 -9.05 -1.36
N SER A 263 -13.08 -8.38 -1.56
CA SER A 263 -14.21 -8.45 -0.64
C SER A 263 -14.68 -9.90 -0.47
N LYS A 264 -15.41 -10.23 0.61
CA LYS A 264 -15.88 -11.60 0.87
C LYS A 264 -16.63 -12.20 -0.34
N GLY A 265 -17.60 -11.47 -0.89
CA GLY A 265 -18.39 -11.94 -2.04
C GLY A 265 -17.53 -12.15 -3.29
N ASN A 266 -16.63 -11.21 -3.58
CA ASN A 266 -15.74 -11.32 -4.73
C ASN A 266 -14.73 -12.47 -4.56
N PHE A 267 -14.22 -12.69 -3.34
CA PHE A 267 -13.28 -13.75 -3.03
C PHE A 267 -13.88 -15.13 -3.31
N GLU A 268 -15.11 -15.39 -2.85
CA GLU A 268 -15.79 -16.66 -3.13
C GLU A 268 -16.09 -16.85 -4.62
N SER A 269 -16.43 -15.76 -5.32
CA SER A 269 -16.61 -15.78 -6.78
C SER A 269 -15.31 -16.17 -7.51
N VAL A 270 -14.17 -15.53 -7.21
CA VAL A 270 -12.89 -15.85 -7.88
C VAL A 270 -12.33 -17.20 -7.46
N LYS A 271 -12.62 -17.67 -6.25
CA LYS A 271 -12.27 -19.02 -5.80
C LYS A 271 -13.01 -20.10 -6.59
N LYS A 272 -14.28 -19.85 -6.94
CA LYS A 272 -15.10 -20.75 -7.77
C LYS A 272 -14.72 -20.68 -9.26
N ASN A 273 -14.53 -19.47 -9.79
CA ASN A 273 -14.36 -19.22 -11.21
C ASN A 273 -12.90 -19.23 -11.68
N GLY A 274 -11.95 -19.21 -10.74
CA GLY A 274 -10.53 -19.17 -10.99
C GLY A 274 -9.93 -17.76 -10.85
N PHE A 275 -8.71 -17.71 -10.32
CA PHE A 275 -7.92 -16.48 -10.20
C PHE A 275 -7.22 -16.16 -11.51
N ALA A 276 -7.11 -14.87 -11.84
CA ALA A 276 -6.32 -14.42 -12.99
C ALA A 276 -4.88 -15.00 -12.94
N PRO A 277 -4.31 -15.46 -14.07
CA PRO A 277 -3.00 -16.14 -14.08
C PRO A 277 -1.83 -15.30 -13.53
N SER A 278 -1.95 -13.97 -13.61
CA SER A 278 -1.00 -12.99 -13.09
C SER A 278 -0.98 -12.91 -11.56
N ILE A 279 -2.06 -13.31 -10.88
CA ILE A 279 -2.15 -13.29 -9.42
C ILE A 279 -1.30 -14.41 -8.82
N SER A 280 -0.36 -14.01 -7.96
CA SER A 280 0.59 -14.92 -7.31
C SER A 280 0.09 -15.43 -5.96
N CYS A 281 -0.65 -14.59 -5.23
CA CYS A 281 -1.33 -14.93 -3.99
C CYS A 281 -2.61 -14.09 -3.85
N SER A 282 -3.58 -14.59 -3.10
CA SER A 282 -4.84 -13.87 -2.89
C SER A 282 -5.39 -14.00 -1.49
N PHE A 283 -6.06 -12.94 -1.06
CA PHE A 283 -6.62 -12.83 0.27
C PHE A 283 -8.03 -12.27 0.23
N GLN A 284 -8.89 -12.85 1.06
CA GLN A 284 -10.10 -12.17 1.48
C GLN A 284 -9.71 -11.00 2.39
N ASN A 285 -10.22 -9.82 2.07
CA ASN A 285 -9.98 -8.61 2.81
C ASN A 285 -10.62 -8.70 4.21
N ASN A 286 -9.78 -8.73 5.24
CA ASN A 286 -10.21 -8.72 6.65
C ASN A 286 -9.87 -7.41 7.36
N LYS A 287 -9.51 -6.35 6.60
CA LYS A 287 -9.01 -5.06 7.11
C LYS A 287 -7.75 -5.22 7.95
N ILE A 288 -6.61 -4.86 7.39
CA ILE A 288 -5.35 -4.84 8.15
C ILE A 288 -5.34 -3.55 9.00
N PRO A 289 -5.19 -3.63 10.34
CA PRO A 289 -5.16 -2.46 11.18
C PRO A 289 -4.12 -1.43 10.73
N SER A 290 -4.53 -0.16 10.64
CA SER A 290 -3.63 0.98 10.48
C SER A 290 -2.93 1.27 11.79
N VAL A 291 -1.63 1.52 11.73
CA VAL A 291 -0.81 1.92 12.89
C VAL A 291 -0.60 3.43 12.99
N ASN A 292 -1.24 4.21 12.10
CA ASN A 292 -1.32 5.65 12.24
C ASN A 292 -2.78 6.06 12.51
N THR A 293 -3.03 6.55 13.72
CA THR A 293 -4.30 7.11 14.18
C THR A 293 -4.64 8.47 13.55
N GLN A 294 -3.76 9.05 12.72
CA GLN A 294 -4.03 10.30 11.99
C GLN A 294 -4.73 10.09 10.64
N ALA A 295 -4.72 8.89 10.07
CA ALA A 295 -5.24 8.67 8.70
C ALA A 295 -6.68 8.12 8.63
N GLY A 296 -7.31 7.83 9.77
CA GLY A 296 -8.61 7.14 9.77
C GLY A 296 -8.56 5.77 9.06
N ASN A 297 -9.71 5.12 8.93
CA ASN A 297 -9.85 3.74 8.43
C ASN A 297 -9.62 3.56 6.89
N SER A 298 -8.75 4.34 6.25
CA SER A 298 -8.64 4.41 4.78
C SER A 298 -7.20 4.35 4.24
N LEU A 299 -6.34 3.52 4.82
CA LEU A 299 -5.07 3.14 4.19
C LEU A 299 -5.32 1.83 3.43
N GLY A 300 -5.40 1.91 2.10
CA GLY A 300 -5.97 0.86 1.23
C GLY A 300 -5.54 -0.57 1.57
N ASP A 301 -6.52 -1.47 1.67
CA ASP A 301 -6.30 -2.84 2.12
C ASP A 301 -5.27 -3.60 1.25
N SER A 302 -5.26 -3.37 -0.07
CA SER A 302 -4.30 -3.99 -0.99
C SER A 302 -2.84 -3.65 -0.67
N SER A 303 -2.56 -2.43 -0.19
CA SER A 303 -1.23 -1.99 0.22
C SER A 303 -0.73 -2.77 1.43
N GLY A 304 -1.61 -3.04 2.40
CA GLY A 304 -1.27 -3.80 3.61
C GLY A 304 -0.92 -5.25 3.31
N TYR A 305 -1.69 -5.92 2.44
CA TYR A 305 -1.37 -7.29 2.04
C TYR A 305 -0.14 -7.36 1.13
N THR A 306 0.10 -6.34 0.30
CA THR A 306 1.33 -6.22 -0.49
C THR A 306 2.55 -6.12 0.42
N ALA A 307 2.47 -5.28 1.46
CA ALA A 307 3.49 -5.15 2.50
C ALA A 307 3.72 -6.47 3.26
N LEU A 308 2.64 -7.15 3.64
CA LEU A 308 2.72 -8.44 4.31
C LEU A 308 3.46 -9.48 3.45
N ILE A 309 3.14 -9.56 2.16
CA ILE A 309 3.81 -10.49 1.24
C ILE A 309 5.28 -10.12 1.06
N SER A 310 5.63 -8.83 1.00
CA SER A 310 7.02 -8.39 1.00
C SER A 310 7.77 -8.86 2.26
N GLY A 311 7.17 -8.73 3.45
CA GLY A 311 7.72 -9.28 4.69
C GLY A 311 7.83 -10.81 4.67
N TYR A 312 6.82 -11.50 4.16
CA TYR A 312 6.80 -12.97 4.05
C TYR A 312 7.95 -13.48 3.18
N ILE A 313 8.13 -12.85 2.01
CA ILE A 313 9.22 -13.16 1.09
C ILE A 313 10.57 -12.87 1.74
N ALA A 314 10.71 -11.78 2.50
CA ALA A 314 11.96 -11.50 3.21
C ALA A 314 12.33 -12.63 4.19
N ARG A 315 11.35 -13.18 4.91
CA ARG A 315 11.55 -14.35 5.77
C ARG A 315 11.98 -15.57 4.96
N MET A 316 11.31 -15.86 3.83
CA MET A 316 11.69 -16.96 2.94
C MET A 316 13.15 -16.85 2.45
N LEU A 317 13.55 -15.66 1.98
CA LEU A 317 14.91 -15.44 1.49
C LEU A 317 15.94 -15.62 2.60
N SER A 318 15.68 -15.05 3.78
CA SER A 318 16.58 -15.20 4.95
C SER A 318 16.63 -16.63 5.50
N SER A 319 15.63 -17.46 5.23
CA SER A 319 15.64 -18.90 5.56
C SER A 319 16.26 -19.77 4.45
N GLY A 320 16.85 -19.18 3.42
CA GLY A 320 17.56 -19.89 2.34
C GLY A 320 16.72 -20.28 1.13
N VAL A 321 15.45 -19.83 1.03
CA VAL A 321 14.66 -20.04 -0.20
C VAL A 321 15.24 -19.18 -1.31
N LYS A 322 15.57 -19.80 -2.45
CA LYS A 322 16.07 -19.07 -3.62
C LYS A 322 14.99 -18.22 -4.29
N PRO A 323 15.29 -17.00 -4.78
CA PRO A 323 14.31 -16.09 -5.39
C PRO A 323 13.43 -16.72 -6.48
N GLU A 324 14.01 -17.57 -7.35
CA GLU A 324 13.29 -18.22 -8.44
C GLU A 324 12.22 -19.22 -7.99
N LYS A 325 12.27 -19.67 -6.72
CA LYS A 325 11.28 -20.58 -6.13
C LYS A 325 10.14 -19.84 -5.44
N VAL A 326 10.29 -18.55 -5.15
CA VAL A 326 9.33 -17.78 -4.33
C VAL A 326 7.94 -17.77 -4.97
N GLN A 327 7.82 -17.38 -6.24
CA GLN A 327 6.51 -17.24 -6.88
C GLN A 327 5.73 -18.58 -6.94
N ALA A 328 6.43 -19.69 -7.21
CA ALA A 328 5.81 -21.02 -7.19
C ALA A 328 5.33 -21.40 -5.78
N ASN A 329 6.12 -21.05 -4.76
CA ASN A 329 5.78 -21.30 -3.35
C ASN A 329 4.53 -20.50 -2.93
N LEU A 330 4.46 -19.22 -3.29
CA LEU A 330 3.28 -18.36 -3.05
C LEU A 330 2.04 -18.92 -3.75
N LYS A 331 2.16 -19.32 -5.02
CA LYS A 331 1.05 -19.91 -5.79
C LYS A 331 0.55 -21.23 -5.21
N LYS A 332 1.44 -22.02 -4.61
CA LYS A 332 1.09 -23.30 -3.98
C LYS A 332 0.39 -23.09 -2.63
N ASN A 333 0.90 -22.17 -1.81
CA ASN A 333 0.52 -22.09 -0.40
C ASN A 333 -0.46 -20.95 -0.09
N LEU A 334 -0.47 -19.88 -0.88
CA LEU A 334 -1.19 -18.63 -0.56
C LEU A 334 -2.13 -18.14 -1.68
N ARG A 335 -2.40 -18.96 -2.70
CA ARG A 335 -3.19 -18.52 -3.86
C ARG A 335 -4.68 -18.39 -3.59
N SER A 336 -5.22 -19.02 -2.54
CA SER A 336 -6.65 -19.01 -2.24
C SER A 336 -6.93 -19.10 -0.72
N ILE A 337 -6.42 -18.16 0.06
CA ILE A 337 -6.64 -18.14 1.52
C ILE A 337 -7.92 -17.38 1.86
N SER A 338 -8.97 -18.12 2.30
CA SER A 338 -10.15 -17.55 2.95
C SER A 338 -9.95 -17.50 4.46
N SER A 339 -10.41 -16.43 5.11
CA SER A 339 -10.38 -16.27 6.58
C SER A 339 -11.40 -17.10 7.34
N GLU A 340 -12.19 -17.92 6.65
CA GLU A 340 -13.16 -18.78 7.31
C GLU A 340 -12.43 -19.86 8.12
N LYS A 341 -12.51 -19.74 9.45
CA LYS A 341 -12.23 -20.83 10.38
C LYS A 341 -13.00 -22.06 9.89
N LYS A 342 -12.32 -23.17 9.65
CA LYS A 342 -12.93 -24.44 10.02
C LYS A 342 -13.10 -24.36 11.52
N SER A 343 -14.31 -24.06 11.99
CA SER A 343 -14.67 -24.31 13.38
C SER A 343 -14.46 -25.80 13.59
N THR A 344 -13.30 -26.18 14.14
CA THR A 344 -13.23 -27.45 14.86
C THR A 344 -14.23 -27.30 16.00
N PRO A 345 -15.31 -28.10 16.04
CA PRO A 345 -16.24 -28.03 17.14
C PRO A 345 -15.42 -28.26 18.41
N TYR A 346 -15.50 -27.30 19.33
CA TYR A 346 -14.99 -27.45 20.67
C TYR A 346 -15.60 -28.74 21.23
N LYS A 347 -14.79 -29.79 21.40
CA LYS A 347 -15.19 -30.96 22.16
C LYS A 347 -15.04 -30.54 23.63
N PRO A 348 -16.14 -30.36 24.38
CA PRO A 348 -16.00 -30.23 25.82
C PRO A 348 -15.30 -31.49 26.33
N TYR A 349 -14.27 -31.31 27.15
CA TYR A 349 -13.69 -32.40 27.90
C TYR A 349 -14.80 -33.06 28.72
N LYS A 350 -15.10 -34.32 28.41
CA LYS A 350 -15.55 -35.32 29.39
C LYS A 350 -14.30 -35.58 30.26
N SER A 351 -14.32 -35.58 31.58
CA SER A 351 -15.37 -35.77 32.60
C SER A 351 -15.01 -34.95 33.82
#